data_AF-A0A5E4Q065-F1
#
_entry.id   AF-A0A5E4Q065-F1
#
_cell.length_a   1.000
_cell.length_b   1.000
_cell.length_c   1.000
_cell.angle_alpha   90.00
_cell.angle_beta   90.00
_cell.angle_gamma   90.00
#
_symmetry.space_group_name_H-M   'P 1'
#
loop_
_entity.id
_entity.type
_entity.pdbx_description
1 polymer ?
#
loop_
_entity_poly.entity_id
_entity_poly.type
_entity_poly.pdbx_seq_one_letter_code
_entity_poly.pdbx_strand_id
1 'polypeptide(L)'
;MAVNSKYSLNVIQWNVQSLHPNLTGFDLLLNQVLNENLGSDHLIVELKLDIMRNSSHVKKHRNFKKAEWTTYKNIIEQKLADFHLSLDTQNTYDDYINIINSAAEVAIPDSVIPDNPLRSEKFKPKPYWTPHLSRSIAQRKMALAKFRRNTTPENLRDLQENIRSCQPAIRNGRFKSWQRFGDSLDEVATTNEMWMRMKWFKGY
;
A
#
# COMPACT_ATOMS: atom_id res chain seq x y z
N MET A 1 34.26 -17.02 7.66
CA MET A 1 33.59 -17.41 8.92
C MET A 1 32.66 -16.27 9.33
N ALA A 2 31.35 -16.45 9.21
CA ALA A 2 30.35 -15.46 9.58
C ALA A 2 29.90 -15.70 11.02
N VAL A 3 30.17 -14.75 11.92
CA VAL A 3 29.66 -14.79 13.29
C VAL A 3 28.24 -14.20 13.28
N ASN A 4 27.26 -15.09 13.38
CA ASN A 4 25.85 -14.75 13.59
C ASN A 4 25.67 -14.33 15.05
N SER A 5 25.60 -13.02 15.32
CA SER A 5 25.19 -12.50 16.62
C SER A 5 23.67 -12.58 16.74
N LYS A 6 23.15 -13.71 17.21
CA LYS A 6 21.75 -13.86 17.63
C LYS A 6 21.53 -13.09 18.92
N TYR A 7 20.94 -11.91 18.84
CA TYR A 7 20.30 -11.30 20.01
C TYR A 7 18.89 -11.91 20.12
N SER A 8 18.64 -12.64 21.20
CA SER A 8 17.30 -13.14 21.54
C SER A 8 16.43 -11.96 21.99
N LEU A 9 15.39 -11.64 21.21
CA LEU A 9 14.41 -10.63 21.60
C LEU A 9 13.31 -11.29 22.42
N ASN A 10 13.14 -10.83 23.65
CA ASN A 10 12.00 -11.16 24.49
C ASN A 10 10.71 -10.68 23.80
N VAL A 11 9.74 -11.58 23.67
CA VAL A 11 8.40 -11.26 23.19
C VAL A 11 7.73 -10.38 24.24
N ILE A 12 7.59 -9.09 23.97
CA ILE A 12 6.76 -8.20 24.79
C ILE A 12 5.38 -8.18 24.14
N GLN A 13 4.46 -8.98 24.68
CA GLN A 13 3.04 -8.94 24.31
C GLN A 13 2.42 -7.65 24.87
N TRP A 14 2.09 -6.71 23.98
CA TRP A 14 1.23 -5.59 24.32
C TRP A 14 -0.21 -5.96 23.97
N ASN A 15 -1.04 -6.17 25.00
CA ASN A 15 -2.45 -6.46 24.83
C ASN A 15 -3.21 -5.13 24.64
N VAL A 16 -3.31 -4.65 23.40
CA VAL A 16 -4.05 -3.42 23.09
C VAL A 16 -5.51 -3.80 22.80
N GLN A 17 -6.30 -3.94 23.86
CA GLN A 17 -7.75 -4.05 23.77
C GLN A 17 -8.37 -2.69 23.45
N SER A 18 -8.31 -2.23 22.18
CA SER A 18 -9.31 -1.28 21.63
C SER A 18 -9.03 -0.88 20.19
N LEU A 19 -9.17 -1.77 19.19
CA LEU A 19 -9.37 -1.32 17.80
C LEU A 19 -10.32 -2.25 17.05
N HIS A 20 -11.50 -1.70 16.72
CA HIS A 20 -12.55 -2.17 15.79
C HIS A 20 -13.10 -3.60 15.98
N PRO A 21 -14.44 -3.81 16.03
CA PRO A 21 -15.07 -5.12 16.31
C PRO A 21 -14.79 -6.25 15.29
N ASN A 22 -14.03 -6.00 14.22
CA ASN A 22 -13.75 -6.96 13.16
C ASN A 22 -12.32 -7.50 13.18
N LEU A 23 -11.54 -7.18 14.21
CA LEU A 23 -10.14 -7.56 14.32
C LEU A 23 -9.96 -8.47 15.54
N THR A 24 -10.08 -9.77 15.33
CA THR A 24 -9.85 -10.78 16.36
C THR A 24 -8.39 -11.21 16.32
N GLY A 25 -7.62 -10.78 17.32
CA GLY A 25 -6.21 -11.16 17.50
C GLY A 25 -5.24 -10.28 16.72
N PHE A 26 -4.33 -9.64 17.44
CA PHE A 26 -3.21 -8.89 16.89
C PHE A 26 -1.93 -9.31 17.58
N ASP A 27 -1.10 -10.09 16.89
CA ASP A 27 0.27 -10.32 17.31
C ASP A 27 1.17 -9.33 16.57
N LEU A 28 1.54 -8.26 17.27
CA LEU A 28 2.60 -7.35 16.84
C LEU A 28 3.95 -8.01 17.14
N LEU A 29 4.57 -8.56 16.10
CA LEU A 29 5.91 -9.13 16.21
C LEU A 29 6.95 -8.12 15.73
N LEU A 30 7.85 -7.75 16.64
CA LEU A 30 9.08 -7.06 16.30
C LEU A 30 9.94 -8.01 15.44
N ASN A 31 10.14 -7.68 14.17
CA ASN A 31 10.87 -8.55 13.24
C ASN A 31 12.39 -8.30 13.33
N GLN A 32 12.80 -7.05 13.10
CA GLN A 32 14.21 -6.65 13.18
C GLN A 32 14.34 -5.13 13.27
N VAL A 33 15.43 -4.68 13.90
CA VAL A 33 15.89 -3.29 13.79
C VAL A 33 16.80 -3.20 12.57
N LEU A 34 16.40 -2.42 11.57
CA LEU A 34 17.20 -2.22 10.38
C LEU A 34 18.45 -1.43 10.75
N ASN A 35 19.58 -1.92 10.28
CA ASN A 35 20.86 -1.23 10.41
C ASN A 35 20.97 -0.11 9.35
N GLU A 36 19.90 0.66 9.13
CA GLU A 36 19.83 1.79 8.22
C GLU A 36 18.95 2.85 8.87
N ASN A 37 19.40 4.10 8.80
CA ASN A 37 18.72 5.24 9.42
C ASN A 37 18.12 6.20 8.38
N LEU A 38 18.22 5.87 7.08
CA LEU A 38 17.80 6.68 5.93
C LEU A 38 18.27 8.16 5.96
N GLY A 39 19.27 8.49 6.78
CA GLY A 39 19.75 9.86 6.98
C GLY A 39 19.12 10.63 8.15
N SER A 40 18.31 9.98 9.00
CA SER A 40 17.91 10.44 10.34
C SER A 40 18.86 9.86 11.39
N ASP A 41 18.80 10.40 12.60
CA ASP A 41 19.37 9.87 13.84
C ASP A 41 18.62 8.64 14.39
N HIS A 42 17.42 8.36 13.91
CA HIS A 42 16.60 7.23 14.35
C HIS A 42 16.91 5.93 13.59
N LEU A 43 16.86 4.79 14.30
CA LEU A 43 16.90 3.46 13.69
C LEU A 43 15.51 3.04 13.23
N ILE A 44 15.43 2.41 12.06
CA ILE A 44 14.16 1.93 11.53
C ILE A 44 13.85 0.58 12.15
N VAL A 45 12.65 0.46 12.71
CA VAL A 45 12.16 -0.78 13.26
C VAL A 45 11.18 -1.40 12.25
N GLU A 46 11.48 -2.61 11.78
CA GLU A 46 10.56 -3.37 10.96
C GLU A 46 9.60 -4.14 11.87
N LEU A 47 8.32 -3.80 11.75
CA LEU A 47 7.23 -4.49 12.42
C LEU A 47 6.54 -5.40 11.41
N LYS A 48 6.39 -6.68 11.77
CA LYS A 48 5.59 -7.60 10.98
C LYS A 48 4.22 -7.72 11.63
N LEU A 49 3.21 -7.35 10.87
CA LEU A 49 1.81 -7.52 11.23
C LEU A 49 1.32 -8.81 10.58
N ASP A 50 1.07 -9.83 11.40
CA ASP A 50 0.37 -11.03 10.93
C ASP A 50 -1.13 -10.81 11.09
N ILE A 51 -1.71 -10.17 10.07
CA ILE A 51 -3.15 -9.96 10.02
C ILE A 51 -3.72 -11.22 9.37
N MET A 52 -4.27 -12.11 10.19
CA MET A 52 -5.19 -13.14 9.70
C MET A 52 -6.40 -12.40 9.11
N ARG A 53 -6.35 -12.17 7.80
CA ARG A 53 -7.48 -11.65 7.05
C ARG A 53 -8.53 -12.74 7.10
N ASN A 54 -9.52 -12.62 7.98
CA ASN A 54 -10.74 -13.39 7.83
C ASN A 54 -11.22 -13.15 6.40
N SER A 55 -11.13 -14.17 5.54
CA SER A 55 -11.43 -14.10 4.11
C SER A 55 -12.90 -13.77 3.83
N SER A 56 -13.71 -13.64 4.87
CA SER A 56 -15.07 -13.16 4.83
C SER A 56 -15.09 -11.64 4.57
N HIS A 57 -15.56 -11.28 3.38
CA HIS A 57 -15.99 -9.93 2.97
C HIS A 57 -14.92 -9.03 2.34
N VAL A 58 -14.25 -9.48 1.27
CA VAL A 58 -14.05 -8.53 0.17
C VAL A 58 -15.46 -8.16 -0.30
N LYS A 59 -15.92 -6.94 0.01
CA LYS A 59 -17.18 -6.43 -0.54
C LYS A 59 -17.02 -6.41 -2.06
N LYS A 60 -17.57 -7.44 -2.71
CA LYS A 60 -17.67 -7.52 -4.17
C LYS A 60 -18.47 -6.31 -4.63
N HIS A 61 -17.81 -5.40 -5.32
CA HIS A 61 -18.49 -4.23 -5.87
C HIS A 61 -19.10 -4.64 -7.21
N ARG A 62 -20.41 -4.59 -7.38
CA ARG A 62 -21.05 -4.94 -8.66
C ARG A 62 -20.76 -3.90 -9.74
N ASN A 63 -20.47 -4.34 -10.97
CA ASN A 63 -20.20 -3.46 -12.09
C ASN A 63 -21.48 -3.17 -12.89
N PHE A 64 -22.27 -2.21 -12.41
CA PHE A 64 -23.54 -1.84 -13.05
C PHE A 64 -23.40 -1.32 -14.50
N LYS A 65 -22.21 -0.87 -14.91
CA LYS A 65 -21.95 -0.44 -16.30
C LYS A 65 -21.88 -1.61 -17.29
N LYS A 66 -21.62 -2.82 -16.80
CA LYS A 66 -21.56 -4.07 -17.59
C LYS A 66 -22.72 -5.00 -17.26
N ALA A 67 -23.76 -4.51 -16.62
CA ALA A 67 -24.92 -5.30 -16.25
C ALA A 67 -25.76 -5.63 -17.49
N GLU A 68 -26.13 -6.91 -17.63
CA GLU A 68 -27.08 -7.37 -18.64
C GLU A 68 -28.51 -7.22 -18.11
N TRP A 69 -29.03 -5.99 -18.14
CA TRP A 69 -30.33 -5.64 -17.53
C TRP A 69 -31.51 -6.43 -18.09
N THR A 70 -31.47 -6.81 -19.37
CA THR A 70 -32.50 -7.67 -19.98
C THR A 70 -32.52 -9.04 -19.33
N THR A 71 -31.36 -9.66 -19.12
CA THR A 71 -31.22 -10.95 -18.43
C THR A 71 -31.68 -10.83 -16.98
N TYR A 72 -31.27 -9.78 -16.28
CA TYR A 72 -31.72 -9.51 -14.91
C TYR A 72 -33.24 -9.44 -14.81
N LYS A 73 -33.86 -8.65 -15.69
CA LYS A 73 -35.31 -8.47 -15.76
C LYS A 73 -36.04 -9.79 -16.00
N ASN A 74 -35.60 -10.56 -16.99
CA ASN A 74 -36.23 -11.84 -17.34
C ASN A 74 -36.17 -12.83 -16.17
N ILE A 75 -35.04 -12.91 -15.46
CA ILE A 75 -34.90 -13.78 -14.29
C ILE A 75 -35.84 -13.35 -13.16
N ILE A 76 -35.95 -12.05 -12.90
CA ILE A 76 -36.85 -11.50 -11.87
C ILE A 76 -38.31 -11.83 -12.23
N GLU A 77 -38.73 -11.56 -13.47
CA GLU A 77 -40.10 -11.79 -13.93
C GLU A 77 -40.47 -13.28 -13.86
N GLN A 78 -39.56 -14.17 -14.26
CA GLN A 78 -39.76 -15.61 -14.14
C GLN A 78 -39.89 -16.06 -12.68
N LYS A 79 -38.97 -15.64 -11.80
CA LYS A 79 -38.97 -16.06 -10.40
C LYS A 79 -40.12 -15.47 -9.58
N LEU A 80 -40.58 -14.27 -9.96
CA LEU A 80 -41.74 -13.65 -9.31
C LEU A 80 -43.06 -14.24 -9.79
N ALA A 81 -43.14 -14.79 -11.01
CA ALA A 81 -44.33 -15.49 -11.46
C ALA A 81 -44.67 -16.71 -10.57
N ASP A 82 -43.64 -17.39 -10.07
CA ASP A 82 -43.75 -18.54 -9.17
C ASP A 82 -43.72 -18.16 -7.68
N PHE A 83 -43.71 -16.86 -7.35
CA PHE A 83 -43.57 -16.38 -5.98
C PHE A 83 -44.91 -16.39 -5.24
N HIS A 84 -44.91 -16.98 -4.04
CA HIS A 84 -46.08 -17.07 -3.19
C HIS A 84 -45.83 -16.41 -1.83
N LEU A 85 -46.82 -15.63 -1.39
CA LEU A 85 -46.80 -15.02 -0.05
C LEU A 85 -47.08 -16.13 0.98
N SER A 86 -46.13 -16.36 1.88
CA SER A 86 -46.35 -17.26 3.02
C SER A 86 -46.97 -16.50 4.21
N LEU A 87 -47.50 -17.24 5.18
CA LEU A 87 -47.99 -16.65 6.45
C LEU A 87 -46.87 -16.06 7.30
N ASP A 88 -45.62 -16.47 7.07
CA ASP A 88 -44.46 -15.89 7.73
C ASP A 88 -43.89 -14.75 6.88
N THR A 89 -44.12 -13.53 7.36
CA THR A 89 -43.65 -12.30 6.72
C THR A 89 -42.13 -12.26 6.59
N GLN A 90 -41.39 -12.82 7.54
CA GLN A 90 -39.93 -12.77 7.53
C GLN A 90 -39.35 -13.68 6.44
N ASN A 91 -39.82 -14.93 6.35
CA ASN A 91 -39.37 -15.86 5.31
C ASN A 91 -39.74 -15.35 3.92
N THR A 92 -40.94 -14.79 3.77
CA THR A 92 -41.39 -14.21 2.50
C THR A 92 -40.49 -13.03 2.07
N TYR A 93 -40.07 -12.20 3.02
CA TYR A 93 -39.13 -11.12 2.75
C TYR A 93 -37.74 -11.65 2.36
N ASP A 94 -37.22 -12.63 3.10
CA ASP A 94 -35.90 -13.22 2.81
C ASP A 94 -35.87 -13.91 1.44
N ASP A 95 -36.94 -14.62 1.08
CA ASP A 95 -37.09 -15.26 -0.24
C ASP A 95 -37.13 -14.21 -1.37
N TYR A 96 -37.86 -13.12 -1.17
CA TYR A 96 -37.90 -12.01 -2.12
C TYR A 96 -36.51 -11.38 -2.32
N ILE A 97 -35.79 -11.13 -1.22
CA ILE A 97 -34.42 -10.60 -1.26
C ILE A 97 -33.46 -11.60 -1.94
N ASN A 98 -33.63 -12.90 -1.72
CA ASN A 98 -32.85 -13.95 -2.37
C ASN A 98 -33.10 -14.01 -3.88
N ILE A 99 -34.34 -13.81 -4.33
CA ILE A 99 -34.67 -13.70 -5.76
C ILE A 99 -33.90 -12.53 -6.38
N ILE A 100 -33.96 -11.34 -5.78
CA ILE A 100 -33.24 -10.15 -6.24
C ILE A 100 -31.74 -10.38 -6.29
N ASN A 101 -31.16 -10.91 -5.20
CA ASN A 101 -29.73 -11.14 -5.10
C ASN A 101 -29.25 -12.17 -6.11
N SER A 102 -29.98 -13.28 -6.28
CA SER A 102 -29.60 -14.33 -7.22
C SER A 102 -29.68 -13.87 -8.68
N ALA A 103 -30.68 -13.05 -9.04
CA ALA A 103 -30.75 -12.44 -10.37
C ALA A 103 -29.55 -11.52 -10.62
N ALA A 104 -29.15 -10.75 -9.59
CA ALA A 104 -28.01 -9.85 -9.69
C ALA A 104 -26.68 -10.59 -9.79
N GLU A 105 -26.48 -11.71 -9.09
CA GLU A 105 -25.25 -12.53 -9.21
C GLU A 105 -25.05 -13.08 -10.63
N VAL A 106 -26.13 -13.38 -11.35
CA VAL A 106 -26.06 -13.90 -12.72
C VAL A 106 -25.87 -12.78 -13.74
N ALA A 107 -26.62 -11.69 -13.60
CA ALA A 107 -26.71 -10.67 -14.64
C ALA A 107 -25.75 -9.48 -14.46
N ILE A 108 -25.18 -9.30 -13.26
CA ILE A 108 -24.32 -8.16 -12.94
C ILE A 108 -22.94 -8.69 -12.56
N PRO A 109 -21.95 -8.57 -13.45
CA PRO A 109 -20.61 -9.06 -13.15
C PRO A 109 -19.98 -8.27 -12.00
N ASP A 110 -19.19 -8.96 -11.19
CA ASP A 110 -18.37 -8.32 -10.16
C ASP A 110 -17.34 -7.37 -10.80
N SER A 111 -17.13 -6.23 -10.16
CA SER A 111 -15.99 -5.36 -10.47
C SER A 111 -14.75 -6.07 -9.99
N VAL A 112 -13.80 -6.28 -10.91
CA VAL A 112 -12.48 -6.79 -10.56
C VAL A 112 -11.79 -5.73 -9.71
N ILE A 113 -11.92 -5.84 -8.39
CA ILE A 113 -11.03 -5.14 -7.46
C ILE A 113 -9.80 -6.05 -7.36
N PRO A 114 -8.60 -5.59 -7.73
CA PRO A 114 -7.41 -6.40 -7.56
C PRO A 114 -7.29 -6.80 -6.08
N ASP A 115 -7.21 -8.10 -5.79
CA ASP A 115 -7.10 -8.64 -4.42
C ASP A 115 -5.94 -8.04 -3.62
N ASN A 116 -4.99 -7.43 -4.32
CA ASN A 116 -3.90 -6.66 -3.77
C ASN A 116 -3.65 -5.39 -4.60
N PRO A 117 -4.14 -4.21 -4.18
CA PRO A 117 -3.85 -2.95 -4.88
C PRO A 117 -2.35 -2.63 -4.93
N LEU A 118 -1.54 -3.23 -4.04
CA LEU A 118 -0.09 -3.07 -4.01
C LEU A 118 0.64 -3.97 -5.03
N ARG A 119 -0.01 -5.01 -5.58
CA ARG A 119 0.65 -5.95 -6.52
C ARG A 119 0.72 -5.40 -7.95
N SER A 120 -0.20 -4.52 -8.33
CA SER A 120 -0.22 -3.89 -9.67
C SER A 120 0.63 -2.62 -9.77
N GLU A 121 0.91 -1.96 -8.65
CA GLU A 121 1.82 -0.80 -8.64
C GLU A 121 3.26 -1.29 -8.60
N LYS A 122 3.83 -1.55 -9.79
CA LYS A 122 5.29 -1.63 -9.95
C LYS A 122 5.89 -0.39 -9.26
N PHE A 123 6.94 -0.59 -8.45
CA PHE A 123 7.66 0.51 -7.81
C PHE A 123 8.00 1.58 -8.86
N LYS A 124 7.40 2.76 -8.72
CA LYS A 124 7.71 3.92 -9.55
C LYS A 124 8.66 4.81 -8.75
N PRO A 125 9.95 4.86 -9.10
CA PRO A 125 10.86 5.78 -8.44
C PRO A 125 10.34 7.21 -8.60
N LYS A 126 10.55 8.05 -7.58
CA LYS A 126 10.16 9.46 -7.62
C LYS A 126 10.84 10.15 -8.82
N PRO A 127 10.24 11.20 -9.43
CA PRO A 127 10.76 11.81 -10.66
C PRO A 127 12.19 12.36 -10.55
N TYR A 128 12.62 12.75 -9.33
CA TYR A 128 13.99 13.20 -9.07
C TYR A 128 15.02 12.08 -8.98
N TRP A 129 14.58 10.82 -8.88
CA TRP A 129 15.44 9.68 -8.62
C TRP A 129 16.18 9.24 -9.89
N THR A 130 17.50 9.34 -9.89
CA THR A 130 18.34 9.01 -11.04
C THR A 130 19.23 7.80 -10.74
N PRO A 131 19.77 7.11 -11.76
CA PRO A 131 20.78 6.08 -11.56
C PRO A 131 22.03 6.59 -10.83
N HIS A 132 22.38 7.87 -11.02
CA HIS A 132 23.45 8.51 -10.26
C HIS A 132 23.12 8.60 -8.77
N LEU A 133 21.91 9.07 -8.41
CA LEU A 133 21.49 9.12 -7.00
C LEU A 133 21.43 7.73 -6.36
N SER A 134 20.96 6.73 -7.08
CA SER A 134 20.96 5.34 -6.61
C SER A 134 22.37 4.88 -6.23
N ARG A 135 23.36 5.17 -7.08
CA ARG A 135 24.77 4.84 -6.84
C ARG A 135 25.34 5.60 -5.64
N SER A 136 25.12 6.91 -5.55
CA SER A 136 25.63 7.72 -4.43
C SER A 136 25.03 7.28 -3.08
N ILE A 137 23.75 6.93 -3.06
CA ILE A 137 23.09 6.38 -1.86
C ILE A 137 23.66 5.01 -1.50
N ALA A 138 23.87 4.14 -2.49
CA ALA A 138 24.48 2.83 -2.27
C ALA A 138 25.90 2.94 -1.70
N GLN A 139 26.74 3.83 -2.23
CA GLN A 139 28.08 4.10 -1.72
C GLN A 139 28.06 4.59 -0.26
N ARG A 140 27.17 5.56 0.05
CA ARG A 140 26.95 6.01 1.44
C ARG A 140 26.56 4.86 2.37
N LYS A 141 25.68 3.96 1.93
CA LYS A 141 25.27 2.77 2.71
C LYS A 141 26.44 1.81 2.94
N MET A 142 27.27 1.58 1.91
CA MET A 142 28.46 0.75 2.03
C MET A 142 29.47 1.33 3.02
N ALA A 143 29.74 2.65 2.95
CA ALA A 143 30.62 3.33 3.89
C ALA A 143 30.10 3.27 5.33
N LEU A 144 28.79 3.43 5.54
CA LEU A 144 28.18 3.30 6.86
C LEU A 144 28.31 1.88 7.42
N ALA A 145 28.05 0.87 6.59
CA ALA A 145 28.21 -0.53 6.96
C ALA A 145 29.68 -0.85 7.32
N LYS A 146 30.64 -0.31 6.57
CA LYS A 146 32.07 -0.45 6.84
C LYS A 146 32.45 0.19 8.19
N PHE A 147 32.03 1.43 8.42
CA PHE A 147 32.26 2.13 9.69
C PHE A 147 31.67 1.38 10.89
N ARG A 148 30.44 0.88 10.78
CA ARG A 148 29.79 0.10 11.86
C ARG A 148 30.47 -1.24 12.15
N ARG A 149 31.09 -1.86 11.15
CA ARG A 149 31.88 -3.10 11.33
C ARG A 149 33.24 -2.82 11.97
N ASN A 150 33.86 -1.68 11.65
CA ASN A 150 35.16 -1.29 12.17
C ASN A 150 35.27 0.24 12.30
N THR A 151 35.13 0.73 13.54
CA THR A 151 35.09 2.15 13.88
C THR A 151 36.50 2.74 13.92
N THR A 152 37.08 3.05 12.74
CA THR A 152 38.38 3.74 12.65
C THR A 152 38.23 5.18 12.14
N PRO A 153 39.19 6.08 12.43
CA PRO A 153 39.18 7.45 11.91
C PRO A 153 39.09 7.53 10.38
N GLU A 154 39.74 6.60 9.67
CA GLU A 154 39.73 6.53 8.21
C GLU A 154 38.35 6.17 7.68
N ASN A 155 37.68 5.20 8.32
CA ASN A 155 36.30 4.81 7.95
C ASN A 155 35.29 5.91 8.29
N LEU A 156 35.52 6.66 9.36
CA LEU A 156 34.71 7.84 9.68
C LEU A 156 34.86 8.92 8.60
N ARG A 157 36.10 9.21 8.18
CA ARG A 157 36.38 10.18 7.11
C ARG A 157 35.71 9.78 5.80
N ASP A 158 35.83 8.51 5.40
CA ASP A 158 35.20 7.93 4.22
C ASP A 158 33.67 8.06 4.27
N LEU A 159 33.05 7.72 5.41
CA LEU A 159 31.61 7.92 5.62
C LEU A 159 31.21 9.39 5.51
N GLN A 160 31.95 10.31 6.13
CA GLN A 160 31.67 11.74 6.07
C GLN A 160 31.77 12.30 4.65
N GLU A 161 32.75 11.85 3.88
CA GLU A 161 32.91 12.25 2.48
C GLU A 161 31.73 11.77 1.62
N ASN A 162 31.32 10.51 1.78
CA ASN A 162 30.13 9.97 1.11
C ASN A 162 28.84 10.68 1.53
N ILE A 163 28.70 11.09 2.79
CA ILE A 163 27.56 11.92 3.24
C ILE A 163 27.60 13.30 2.58
N ARG A 164 28.77 13.95 2.58
CA ARG A 164 28.98 15.28 2.00
C ARG A 164 28.72 15.32 0.50
N SER A 165 29.02 14.26 -0.23
CA SER A 165 28.72 14.17 -1.67
C SER A 165 27.26 13.79 -1.95
N CYS A 166 26.69 12.87 -1.18
CA CYS A 166 25.33 12.35 -1.41
C CYS A 166 24.23 13.37 -1.05
N GLN A 167 24.36 14.11 0.05
CA GLN A 167 23.32 15.03 0.51
C GLN A 167 23.02 16.19 -0.47
N PRO A 168 24.02 16.91 -1.00
CA PRO A 168 23.80 17.91 -2.05
C PRO A 168 23.21 17.31 -3.32
N ALA A 169 23.63 16.10 -3.71
CA ALA A 169 23.08 15.43 -4.89
C ALA A 169 21.57 15.18 -4.74
N ILE A 170 21.12 14.67 -3.59
CA ILE A 170 19.69 14.45 -3.30
C ILE A 170 18.92 15.79 -3.34
N ARG A 171 19.43 16.82 -2.66
CA ARG A 171 18.81 18.16 -2.64
C ARG A 171 18.70 18.75 -4.04
N ASN A 172 19.76 18.68 -4.83
CA ASN A 172 19.78 19.17 -6.21
C ASN A 172 18.84 18.36 -7.11
N GLY A 173 18.78 17.03 -6.95
CA GLY A 173 17.83 16.18 -7.65
C GLY A 173 16.38 16.61 -7.38
N ARG A 174 16.02 16.80 -6.10
CA ARG A 174 14.70 17.28 -5.68
C ARG A 174 14.39 18.66 -6.28
N PHE A 175 15.34 19.60 -6.17
CA PHE A 175 15.20 20.95 -6.71
C PHE A 175 14.99 20.95 -8.23
N LYS A 176 15.84 20.25 -8.99
CA LYS A 176 15.71 20.16 -10.46
C LYS A 176 14.40 19.49 -10.89
N SER A 177 13.96 18.48 -10.15
CA SER A 177 12.65 17.86 -10.42
C SER A 177 11.50 18.81 -10.13
N TRP A 178 11.61 19.65 -9.11
CA TRP A 178 10.62 20.69 -8.82
C TRP A 178 10.61 21.76 -9.91
N GLN A 179 11.79 22.24 -10.31
CA GLN A 179 11.93 23.22 -11.39
C GLN A 179 11.31 22.70 -12.69
N ARG A 180 11.68 21.49 -13.13
CA ARG A 180 11.08 20.86 -14.32
C ARG A 180 9.57 20.71 -14.24
N PHE A 181 9.04 20.47 -13.04
CA PHE A 181 7.60 20.41 -12.86
C PHE A 181 6.97 21.79 -13.06
N GLY A 182 7.52 22.84 -12.43
CA GLY A 182 7.10 24.22 -12.64
C GLY A 182 7.17 24.63 -14.11
N ASP A 183 8.28 24.32 -14.78
CA ASP A 183 8.49 24.61 -16.21
C ASP A 183 7.50 23.85 -17.12
N SER A 184 6.91 22.74 -16.65
CA SER A 184 5.93 21.96 -17.41
C SER A 184 4.49 22.46 -17.26
N LEU A 185 4.24 23.43 -16.37
CA LEU A 185 2.94 24.04 -16.19
C LEU A 185 2.75 25.09 -17.28
N ASP A 186 1.79 24.83 -18.17
CA ASP A 186 1.39 25.75 -19.24
C ASP A 186 0.02 26.34 -18.91
N GLU A 187 -0.30 27.51 -19.45
CA GLU A 187 -1.58 28.23 -19.23
C GLU A 187 -2.78 27.43 -19.78
N VAL A 188 -2.52 26.44 -20.63
CA VAL A 188 -3.50 25.56 -21.26
C VAL A 188 -3.92 24.39 -20.34
N ALA A 189 -3.19 24.12 -19.25
CA ALA A 189 -3.48 22.99 -18.39
C ALA A 189 -4.80 23.16 -17.63
N THR A 190 -5.69 22.17 -17.73
CA THR A 190 -6.97 22.19 -17.02
C THR A 190 -6.77 21.95 -15.51
N THR A 191 -7.71 22.43 -14.70
CA THR A 191 -7.72 22.21 -13.24
C THR A 191 -7.59 20.72 -12.88
N ASN A 192 -8.21 19.82 -13.65
CA ASN A 192 -8.12 18.37 -13.42
C ASN A 192 -6.71 17.84 -13.71
N GLU A 193 -6.07 18.29 -14.80
CA GLU A 193 -4.69 17.92 -15.11
C GLU A 193 -3.72 18.44 -14.05
N MET A 194 -3.91 19.67 -13.56
CA MET A 194 -3.13 20.20 -12.45
C MET A 194 -3.27 19.34 -11.19
N TRP A 195 -4.51 18.97 -10.81
CA TRP A 195 -4.76 18.09 -9.67
C TRP A 195 -4.12 16.71 -9.83
N MET A 196 -4.20 16.14 -11.04
CA MET A 196 -3.58 14.85 -11.33
C MET A 196 -2.06 14.94 -11.25
N ARG A 197 -1.44 16.02 -11.73
CA ARG A 197 -0.01 16.26 -11.60
C ARG A 197 0.42 16.50 -10.14
N MET A 198 -0.38 17.24 -9.35
CA MET A 198 -0.14 17.47 -7.92
C MET A 198 -0.30 16.21 -7.06
N LYS A 199 -1.16 15.26 -7.43
CA LYS A 199 -1.33 14.01 -6.65
C LYS A 199 -0.02 13.21 -6.51
N TRP A 200 0.87 13.27 -7.50
CA TRP A 200 2.19 12.62 -7.46
C TRP A 200 3.15 13.26 -6.44
N PHE A 201 2.86 14.48 -5.99
CA PHE A 201 3.62 15.20 -4.97
C PHE A 201 3.27 14.81 -3.53
N LYS A 202 2.24 13.99 -3.28
CA LYS A 202 1.99 13.48 -1.93
C LYS A 202 3.19 12.66 -1.44
N GLY A 203 3.78 13.07 -0.31
CA GLY A 203 4.97 12.47 0.29
C GLY A 203 6.31 13.15 -0.03
N TYR A 204 6.29 14.43 -0.43
CA TYR A 204 7.40 15.35 -0.13
C TYR A 204 7.37 15.78 1.34
#